data_AF-A0A6J2K9T5-F1
#
_entry.id   AF-A0A6J2K9T5-F1
#
_cell.length_a   1.000
_cell.length_b   1.000
_cell.length_c   1.000
_cell.angle_alpha   90.00
_cell.angle_beta   90.00
_cell.angle_gamma   90.00
#
_symmetry.space_group_name_H-M   'P 1'
#
loop_
_entity.id
_entity.type
_entity.pdbx_description
1 polymer ?
#
loop_
_entity_poly.entity_id
_entity_poly.type
_entity_poly.pdbx_seq_one_letter_code
_entity_poly.pdbx_strand_id
1 'polypeptide(L)'
;MEFFGITSHGPQNYIKECLREIYKEPMTKKDCVNLMKIIEQQSLLPKTIQRPDVNTIRFIDCYIGRVNGFALGSIEIFKKMKRKGVIKPVGPSDMYRIPITTSIEYGWWMQDAEVTNASWYKLEKRYPQPASPNTLILDKVRKNNKYASLF
;
A
#
# COMPACT_ATOMS: atom_id res chain seq x y z
N MET A 1 -18.13 -26.97 20.80
CA MET A 1 -18.59 -25.57 20.72
C MET A 1 -17.55 -24.73 21.42
N GLU A 2 -16.85 -23.89 20.66
CA GLU A 2 -15.89 -22.93 21.22
C GLU A 2 -16.68 -21.73 21.73
N PHE A 3 -16.65 -21.52 23.05
CA PHE A 3 -17.31 -20.41 23.71
C PHE A 3 -16.20 -19.44 24.14
N PHE A 4 -16.27 -18.19 23.67
CA PHE A 4 -15.33 -17.12 24.02
C PHE A 4 -13.83 -17.40 23.77
N GLY A 5 -13.49 -18.03 22.65
CA GLY A 5 -12.08 -18.20 22.23
C GLY A 5 -11.28 -19.18 23.08
N ILE A 6 -11.93 -19.99 23.91
CA ILE A 6 -11.33 -21.12 24.61
C ILE A 6 -11.61 -22.37 23.77
N THR A 7 -10.59 -22.84 23.07
CA THR A 7 -10.62 -24.13 22.37
C THR A 7 -10.22 -25.23 23.34
N SER A 8 -10.45 -26.50 22.98
CA SER A 8 -9.96 -27.66 23.75
C SER A 8 -8.43 -27.68 23.90
N HIS A 9 -7.72 -26.85 23.11
CA HIS A 9 -6.26 -26.75 23.07
C HIS A 9 -5.74 -25.44 23.70
N GLY A 10 -6.61 -24.64 24.34
CA GLY A 10 -6.26 -23.38 25.00
C GLY A 10 -6.81 -22.13 24.31
N PRO A 11 -6.34 -20.93 24.71
CA PRO A 11 -6.81 -19.67 24.15
C PRO A 11 -6.42 -19.54 22.67
N GLN A 12 -7.41 -19.22 21.85
CA GLN A 12 -7.24 -19.06 20.41
C GLN A 12 -6.47 -17.77 20.09
N ASN A 13 -5.44 -17.86 19.23
CA ASN A 13 -4.72 -16.69 18.75
C ASN A 13 -5.22 -16.34 17.35
N TYR A 14 -6.36 -15.66 17.31
CA TYR A 14 -7.05 -15.29 16.08
C TYR A 14 -6.14 -14.59 15.06
N ILE A 15 -5.27 -13.67 15.50
CA ILE A 15 -4.35 -12.94 14.60
C ILE A 15 -3.35 -13.90 13.95
N LYS A 16 -2.82 -14.85 14.72
CA LYS A 16 -1.84 -15.83 14.23
C LYS A 16 -2.48 -16.80 13.24
N GLU A 17 -3.73 -17.20 13.48
CA GLU A 17 -4.49 -18.08 12.60
C GLU A 17 -4.88 -17.41 11.28
N CYS A 18 -5.14 -16.10 11.32
CA CYS A 18 -5.46 -15.32 10.13
C CYS A 18 -4.24 -15.02 9.25
N LEU A 19 -3.01 -15.17 9.75
CA LEU A 19 -1.80 -14.95 8.95
C LEU A 19 -1.65 -16.04 7.87
N ARG A 20 -1.21 -15.65 6.67
CA ARG A 20 -0.80 -16.60 5.63
C ARG A 20 0.49 -17.29 6.07
N GLU A 21 0.54 -18.62 5.93
CA GLU A 21 1.75 -19.40 6.25
C GLU A 21 2.96 -19.02 5.40
N ILE A 22 2.70 -18.57 4.17
CA ILE A 22 3.72 -18.11 3.21
C ILE A 22 4.35 -16.79 3.67
N TYR A 23 3.57 -15.94 4.36
CA TYR A 23 4.04 -14.64 4.78
C TYR A 23 4.83 -14.73 6.09
N LYS A 24 6.08 -14.26 6.06
CA LYS A 24 6.92 -14.12 7.25
C LYS A 24 7.42 -12.68 7.33
N GLU A 25 7.15 -12.03 8.47
CA GLU A 25 7.67 -10.69 8.72
C GLU A 25 9.20 -10.75 8.74
N PRO A 26 9.90 -9.88 7.98
CA PRO A 26 11.35 -9.89 7.96
C PRO A 26 11.89 -9.40 9.31
N MET A 27 12.80 -10.19 9.88
CA MET A 27 13.49 -9.86 11.13
C MET A 27 14.83 -9.19 10.86
N THR A 28 15.43 -9.46 9.69
CA THR A 28 16.72 -8.95 9.29
C THR A 28 16.63 -8.11 8.01
N LYS A 29 17.57 -7.16 7.84
CA LYS A 29 17.66 -6.34 6.62
C LYS A 29 17.86 -7.17 5.36
N LYS A 30 18.53 -8.34 5.46
CA LYS A 30 18.75 -9.26 4.33
C LYS A 30 17.42 -9.84 3.82
N ASP A 31 16.52 -10.21 4.72
CA ASP A 31 15.22 -10.80 4.38
C ASP A 31 14.34 -9.79 3.61
N CYS A 32 14.49 -8.51 3.94
CA CYS A 32 13.76 -7.44 3.25
C CYS A 32 14.14 -7.35 1.76
N VAL A 33 15.38 -7.67 1.39
CA VAL A 33 15.84 -7.53 -0.01
C VAL A 33 15.04 -8.45 -0.94
N ASN A 34 14.72 -9.66 -0.49
CA ASN A 34 13.94 -10.61 -1.29
C ASN A 34 12.49 -10.15 -1.46
N LEU A 35 11.87 -9.66 -0.39
CA LEU A 35 10.51 -9.12 -0.45
C LEU A 35 10.42 -7.87 -1.33
N MET A 36 11.40 -6.96 -1.21
CA MET A 36 11.43 -5.74 -2.03
C MET A 36 11.54 -6.06 -3.53
N LYS A 37 12.29 -7.10 -3.92
CA LYS A 37 12.33 -7.54 -5.33
C LYS A 37 10.98 -8.00 -5.86
N ILE A 38 10.20 -8.72 -5.06
CA ILE A 38 8.85 -9.17 -5.43
C ILE A 38 7.93 -7.96 -5.61
N ILE A 39 8.00 -7.01 -4.68
CA ILE A 39 7.21 -5.76 -4.73
C ILE A 39 7.58 -4.92 -5.96
N GLU A 40 8.88 -4.80 -6.28
CA GLU A 40 9.35 -4.09 -7.48
C GLU A 40 8.82 -4.72 -8.77
N GLN A 41 8.71 -6.05 -8.83
CA GLN A 41 8.15 -6.76 -9.98
C GLN A 41 6.65 -6.51 -10.16
N GLN A 42 5.91 -6.39 -9.06
CA GLN A 42 4.46 -6.16 -9.05
C GLN A 42 4.07 -4.67 -9.11
N SER A 43 5.05 -3.76 -9.07
CA SER A 43 4.80 -2.33 -9.06
C SER A 43 4.21 -1.85 -10.38
N LEU A 44 3.07 -1.14 -10.29
CA LEU A 44 2.45 -0.43 -11.42
C LEU A 44 3.12 0.93 -11.71
N LEU A 45 4.17 1.29 -10.96
CA LEU A 45 4.85 2.57 -11.15
C LEU A 45 5.53 2.59 -12.52
N PRO A 46 5.25 3.60 -13.37
CA PRO A 46 5.88 3.67 -14.68
C PRO A 46 7.40 3.80 -14.57
N LYS A 47 8.14 2.99 -15.35
CA LYS A 47 9.61 2.94 -15.35
C LYS A 47 10.27 4.28 -15.71
N THR A 48 9.54 5.17 -16.39
CA THR A 48 9.98 6.53 -16.72
C THR A 48 9.98 7.46 -15.51
N ILE A 49 9.21 7.16 -14.46
CA ILE A 49 9.23 7.84 -13.17
C ILE A 49 10.17 7.09 -12.20
N GLN A 50 11.23 6.48 -12.71
CA GLN A 50 12.37 6.13 -11.87
C GLN A 50 13.14 7.41 -11.57
N ARG A 51 12.65 8.21 -10.61
CA ARG A 51 13.54 9.23 -10.03
C ARG A 51 14.65 8.46 -9.30
N PRO A 52 15.93 8.81 -9.50
CA PRO A 52 17.00 8.31 -8.62
C PRO A 52 16.66 8.57 -7.13
N ASP A 53 15.79 9.56 -6.91
CA ASP A 53 15.32 10.01 -5.63
C ASP A 53 14.02 9.36 -5.10
N VAL A 54 13.33 8.47 -5.82
CA VAL A 54 12.17 7.74 -5.24
C VAL A 54 12.63 6.82 -4.11
N ASN A 55 13.84 6.27 -4.26
CA ASN A 55 14.55 5.53 -3.22
C ASN A 55 15.29 6.44 -2.22
N THR A 56 15.34 7.75 -2.47
CA THR A 56 15.78 8.76 -1.50
C THR A 56 14.56 9.42 -0.87
N ILE A 57 13.81 8.67 -0.07
CA ILE A 57 12.99 9.32 0.94
C ILE A 57 13.96 10.14 1.79
N ARG A 58 13.88 11.47 1.63
CA ARG A 58 14.51 12.45 2.52
C ARG A 58 14.27 11.99 3.96
N PHE A 59 15.31 12.04 4.79
CA PHE A 59 15.46 11.44 6.13
C PHE A 59 16.15 10.08 6.18
N ILE A 60 17.44 10.07 5.82
CA ILE A 60 18.41 9.17 6.46
C ILE A 60 18.22 9.34 7.98
N ASP A 61 17.71 8.32 8.66
CA ASP A 61 17.95 8.22 10.10
C ASP A 61 19.41 7.79 10.24
N CYS A 62 20.24 8.58 10.92
CA CYS A 62 21.61 8.19 11.22
C CYS A 62 21.69 6.85 11.97
N TYR A 63 20.62 6.44 12.65
CA TYR A 63 20.56 5.18 13.40
C TYR A 63 19.87 4.01 12.68
N ILE A 64 18.90 4.28 11.78
CA ILE A 64 18.13 3.22 11.07
C ILE A 64 18.67 2.97 9.65
N GLY A 65 19.24 4.00 9.01
CA GLY A 65 19.58 4.00 7.60
C GLY A 65 18.35 4.19 6.70
N ARG A 66 18.40 3.66 5.48
CA ARG A 66 17.28 3.71 4.52
C ARG A 66 16.07 2.96 5.09
N VAL A 67 14.93 3.65 5.14
CA VAL A 67 13.69 3.13 5.71
C VAL A 67 12.94 2.34 4.65
N ASN A 68 12.60 1.09 4.94
CA ASN A 68 11.94 0.15 4.02
C ASN A 68 10.51 -0.24 4.45
N GLY A 69 9.99 0.41 5.50
CA GLY A 69 8.65 0.15 6.03
C GLY A 69 8.50 -1.10 6.89
N PHE A 70 9.57 -1.88 7.10
CA PHE A 70 9.55 -3.08 7.94
C PHE A 70 10.12 -2.82 9.33
N ALA A 71 9.44 -3.30 10.36
CA ALA A 71 9.84 -3.07 11.75
C ALA A 71 11.04 -3.90 12.23
N LEU A 72 11.43 -4.96 11.51
CA LEU A 72 12.54 -5.86 11.87
C LEU A 72 12.41 -6.44 13.29
N GLY A 73 11.18 -6.75 13.71
CA GLY A 73 10.88 -7.23 15.06
C GLY A 73 11.01 -6.19 16.18
N SER A 74 11.35 -4.93 15.88
CA SER A 74 11.53 -3.86 16.87
C SER A 74 10.35 -2.89 16.90
N ILE A 75 9.73 -2.74 18.07
CA ILE A 75 8.66 -1.77 18.32
C ILE A 75 9.16 -0.32 18.18
N GLU A 76 10.42 -0.06 18.48
CA GLU A 76 11.01 1.26 18.39
C GLU A 76 11.20 1.70 16.95
N ILE A 77 11.69 0.78 16.11
CA ILE A 77 11.83 1.00 14.67
C ILE A 77 10.44 1.24 14.08
N PHE A 78 9.46 0.42 14.42
CA PHE A 78 8.07 0.61 13.97
C PHE A 78 7.53 2.02 14.29
N LYS A 79 7.68 2.47 15.54
CA LYS A 79 7.25 3.82 15.97
C LYS A 79 7.97 4.91 15.19
N LYS A 80 9.28 4.80 14.99
CA LYS A 80 10.08 5.76 14.21
C LYS A 80 9.64 5.81 12.75
N MET A 81 9.36 4.66 12.12
CA MET A 81 8.88 4.57 10.74
C MET A 81 7.50 5.23 10.57
N LYS A 82 6.57 4.96 11.50
CA LYS A 82 5.24 5.57 11.49
C LYS A 82 5.29 7.09 11.62
N ARG A 83 6.13 7.63 12.51
CA ARG A 83 6.31 9.09 12.65
C ARG A 83 6.85 9.76 11.38
N LYS A 84 7.64 9.03 10.59
CA LYS A 84 8.16 9.50 9.30
C LYS A 84 7.20 9.31 8.13
N GLY A 85 6.00 8.78 8.38
CA GLY A 85 5.03 8.49 7.33
C GLY A 85 5.44 7.37 6.38
N VAL A 86 6.39 6.51 6.80
CA VAL A 86 6.82 5.39 5.96
C VAL A 86 5.76 4.30 6.01
N ILE A 87 5.21 3.98 4.84
CA ILE A 87 4.17 2.98 4.66
C ILE A 87 4.85 1.62 4.46
N LYS A 88 4.25 0.57 5.02
CA LYS A 88 4.71 -0.81 4.79
C LYS A 88 4.48 -1.14 3.32
N PRO A 89 5.45 -1.74 2.62
CA PRO A 89 5.32 -1.99 1.19
C PRO A 89 4.40 -3.18 0.86
N VAL A 90 4.02 -3.98 1.87
CA VAL A 90 3.16 -5.15 1.75
C VAL A 90 1.75 -4.81 2.26
N GLY A 91 0.72 -5.23 1.53
CA GLY A 91 -0.69 -4.98 1.87
C GLY A 91 -1.29 -6.03 2.82
N PRO A 92 -2.50 -5.78 3.36
CA PRO A 92 -3.21 -6.75 4.20
C PRO A 92 -3.51 -8.09 3.48
N SER A 93 -3.85 -8.02 2.20
CA SER A 93 -4.12 -9.16 1.29
C SER A 93 -2.93 -10.10 1.14
N ASP A 94 -1.71 -9.57 1.19
CA ASP A 94 -0.47 -10.35 1.12
C ASP A 94 -0.14 -11.02 2.46
N MET A 95 -0.54 -10.40 3.58
CA MET A 95 -0.22 -10.85 4.93
C MET A 95 -1.22 -11.86 5.49
N TYR A 96 -2.52 -11.61 5.27
CA TYR A 96 -3.60 -12.35 5.92
C TYR A 96 -4.37 -13.22 4.92
N ARG A 97 -4.96 -14.30 5.43
CA ARG A 97 -5.84 -15.21 4.67
C ARG A 97 -7.23 -14.63 4.51
N ILE A 98 -7.69 -13.90 5.52
CA ILE A 98 -9.01 -13.28 5.60
C ILE A 98 -8.88 -11.83 6.11
N PRO A 99 -9.85 -10.95 5.78
CA PRO A 99 -9.88 -9.61 6.35
C PRO A 99 -10.19 -9.67 7.84
N ILE A 100 -9.22 -9.28 8.68
CA ILE A 100 -9.34 -9.32 10.15
C ILE A 100 -10.23 -8.20 10.69
N THR A 101 -10.31 -7.07 9.96
CA THR A 101 -11.08 -5.89 10.35
C THR A 101 -11.92 -5.38 9.19
N THR A 102 -13.03 -4.72 9.52
CA THR A 102 -13.95 -4.09 8.55
C THR A 102 -13.26 -3.04 7.67
N SER A 103 -12.25 -2.36 8.21
CA SER A 103 -11.43 -1.41 7.44
C SER A 103 -10.59 -2.07 6.35
N ILE A 104 -10.18 -3.32 6.56
CA ILE A 104 -9.41 -4.12 5.59
C ILE A 104 -10.35 -4.72 4.54
N GLU A 105 -11.56 -5.10 4.95
CA GLU A 105 -12.58 -5.72 4.10
C GLU A 105 -12.92 -4.89 2.85
N TYR A 106 -13.05 -3.58 2.99
CA TYR A 106 -13.40 -2.67 1.88
C TYR A 106 -12.42 -2.75 0.69
N GLY A 107 -11.12 -2.91 0.97
CA GLY A 107 -10.06 -2.97 -0.05
C GLY A 107 -9.59 -4.38 -0.39
N TRP A 108 -10.14 -5.40 0.26
CA TRP A 108 -9.57 -6.75 0.25
C TRP A 108 -9.50 -7.38 -1.15
N TRP A 109 -10.56 -7.19 -1.93
CA TRP A 109 -10.73 -7.81 -3.25
C TRP A 109 -10.09 -7.02 -4.39
N MET A 110 -9.45 -5.89 -4.12
CA MET A 110 -8.80 -5.07 -5.16
C MET A 110 -7.55 -5.73 -5.75
N GLN A 111 -6.92 -6.67 -5.04
CA GLN A 111 -5.68 -7.34 -5.43
C GLN A 111 -5.86 -8.82 -5.77
N ASP A 112 -7.09 -9.26 -6.07
CA ASP A 112 -7.34 -10.65 -6.40
C ASP A 112 -6.62 -11.05 -7.71
N ALA A 113 -5.96 -12.22 -7.70
CA ALA A 113 -5.24 -12.76 -8.85
C ALA A 113 -6.19 -13.06 -10.01
N GLU A 114 -7.43 -13.45 -9.70
CA GLU A 114 -8.47 -13.61 -10.71
C GLU A 114 -8.91 -12.26 -11.27
N VAL A 115 -9.05 -11.22 -10.45
CA VAL A 115 -9.44 -9.88 -10.94
C VAL A 115 -8.34 -9.22 -11.77
N THR A 116 -7.07 -9.47 -11.44
CA THR A 116 -5.92 -8.89 -12.15
C THR A 116 -5.61 -9.59 -13.47
N ASN A 117 -5.86 -10.91 -13.58
CA ASN A 117 -5.59 -11.68 -14.80
C ASN A 117 -6.84 -11.99 -15.63
N ALA A 118 -8.05 -11.93 -15.08
CA ALA A 118 -9.25 -12.31 -15.82
C ALA A 118 -9.90 -11.13 -16.55
N SER A 119 -10.34 -11.40 -17.77
CA SER A 119 -11.14 -10.52 -18.63
C SER A 119 -12.63 -10.55 -18.27
N TRP A 120 -12.96 -10.84 -17.01
CA TRP A 120 -14.33 -11.13 -16.57
C TRP A 120 -15.26 -9.90 -16.66
N TYR A 121 -14.68 -8.70 -16.64
CA TYR A 121 -15.37 -7.46 -16.92
C TYR A 121 -14.89 -6.86 -18.25
N LYS A 122 -15.84 -6.54 -19.13
CA LYS A 122 -15.56 -5.83 -20.37
C LYS A 122 -15.26 -4.38 -20.00
N LEU A 123 -13.99 -3.99 -20.10
CA LEU A 123 -13.56 -2.61 -19.87
C LEU A 123 -14.07 -1.78 -21.07
N GLU A 124 -15.33 -1.34 -21.02
CA GLU A 124 -15.85 -0.43 -22.02
C GLU A 124 -14.98 0.82 -22.07
N LYS A 125 -14.76 1.32 -23.29
CA LYS A 125 -13.97 2.52 -23.51
C LYS A 125 -14.65 3.68 -22.78
N ARG A 126 -14.08 4.08 -21.65
CA ARG A 126 -14.53 5.27 -20.94
C ARG A 126 -14.22 6.49 -21.80
N TYR A 127 -15.18 7.40 -21.91
CA TYR A 127 -15.01 8.70 -22.53
C TYR A 127 -15.04 9.77 -21.44
N PRO A 128 -13.98 9.88 -20.61
CA PRO A 128 -13.91 10.95 -19.64
C PRO A 128 -13.99 12.28 -20.39
N GLN A 129 -14.81 13.21 -19.89
CA GLN A 129 -14.92 14.52 -20.50
C GLN A 129 -13.57 15.24 -20.35
N PRO A 130 -12.83 15.51 -21.45
CA PRO A 130 -11.58 16.23 -21.34
C PRO A 130 -11.87 17.67 -20.91
N ALA A 131 -10.98 18.23 -20.08
CA ALA A 131 -11.03 19.65 -19.78
C ALA A 131 -10.91 20.44 -21.10
N SER A 132 -11.89 21.28 -21.39
CA SER A 132 -11.86 22.12 -22.59
C SER A 132 -10.65 23.08 -22.57
N PRO A 133 -10.14 23.49 -23.73
CA PRO A 133 -9.08 24.51 -23.80
C PRO A 133 -9.45 25.79 -23.04
N ASN A 134 -10.71 26.22 -23.12
CA ASN A 134 -11.20 27.42 -22.44
C ASN A 134 -11.16 27.27 -20.92
N THR A 135 -11.53 26.10 -20.39
CA THR A 135 -11.41 25.82 -18.95
C THR A 135 -9.95 25.78 -18.49
N LEU A 136 -9.03 25.23 -19.30
CA LEU A 136 -7.59 25.22 -18.98
C LEU A 136 -6.99 26.62 -18.97
N ILE A 137 -7.43 27.50 -19.87
CA ILE A 137 -7.02 28.92 -19.90
C ILE A 137 -7.59 29.64 -18.67
N LEU A 138 -8.87 29.46 -18.37
CA LEU A 138 -9.51 30.04 -17.19
C LEU A 138 -8.80 29.62 -15.89
N ASP A 139 -8.42 28.35 -15.76
CA ASP A 139 -7.69 27.85 -14.58
C ASP A 139 -6.34 28.53 -14.40
N LYS A 140 -5.66 28.92 -15.48
CA LYS A 140 -4.44 29.74 -15.40
C LYS A 140 -4.75 31.17 -14.97
N VAL A 141 -5.79 31.78 -15.53
CA VAL A 141 -6.19 33.17 -15.21
C VAL A 141 -6.68 33.28 -13.76
N ARG A 142 -7.41 32.28 -13.25
CA ARG A 142 -7.91 32.22 -11.87
C ARG A 142 -6.81 32.24 -10.80
N LYS A 143 -5.60 31.81 -11.12
CA LYS A 143 -4.44 31.92 -10.21
C LYS A 143 -4.06 33.38 -9.94
N ASN A 144 -4.35 34.27 -10.89
CA ASN A 144 -4.01 35.69 -10.81
C ASN A 144 -5.24 36.56 -10.52
N ASN A 145 -6.43 36.16 -10.98
CA ASN A 145 -7.68 36.89 -10.77
C ASN A 145 -8.80 35.94 -10.32
N LYS A 146 -9.16 36.04 -9.03
CA LYS A 146 -10.21 35.21 -8.41
C LYS A 146 -11.60 35.40 -9.03
N TYR A 147 -11.86 36.53 -9.68
CA TYR A 147 -13.14 36.85 -10.32
C TYR A 147 -13.22 36.43 -11.79
N ALA A 148 -12.19 35.76 -12.33
CA ALA A 148 -12.23 35.28 -13.70
C ALA A 148 -13.28 34.16 -13.87
N SER A 149 -14.33 34.47 -14.62
CA SER A 149 -15.40 33.57 -15.05
C SER A 149 -15.52 33.57 -16.58
N LEU A 150 -16.12 32.51 -17.13
CA LEU A 150 -16.45 32.40 -18.55
C LEU A 150 -17.81 33.06 -18.89
N PHE A 151 -18.44 33.73 -17.90
CA PHE A 151 -19.74 34.41 -17.96
C PHE A 151 -19.70 35.67 -17.11
#